data_AF-A0A1M5EMW6-F1
#
_entry.id   AF-A0A1M5EMW6-F1
#
_cell.length_a   1.000
_cell.length_b   1.000
_cell.length_c   1.000
_cell.angle_alpha   90.00
_cell.angle_beta   90.00
_cell.angle_gamma   90.00
#
_symmetry.space_group_name_H-M   'P 1'
#
loop_
_entity.id
_entity.type
_entity.pdbx_description
1 polymer ?
#
loop_
_entity_poly.entity_id
_entity_poly.type
_entity_poly.pdbx_seq_one_letter_code
_entity_poly.pdbx_strand_id
1 'polypeptide(L)'
;MENIVLHKAESRGNANHGWLNAYHSFSFASWYNPDRIQFGALRVLNDDTIAAGMGFGTHPHDNMEIITIPLEGDLAHKDSMGNTEIIKNGDIQVMSAGTGVQHSEFNPNADQQTKLLQIWLFPNKRNVTPRYQQITLDVADRHNKLSQILSPNADDEGVWIHQDAWFNMGNFDAGITAEYKIKKEGNGVYAFVLKGNVTINGQELNSRDAVGISGTDTLNIKANSDAEFLLMDIPMHY
;
A
#
# COMPACT_ATOMS: atom_id res chain seq x y z
N MET A 1 -10.97 6.23 23.26
CA MET A 1 -9.64 5.83 23.73
C MET A 1 -8.87 5.36 22.51
N GLU A 2 -7.63 5.80 22.38
CA GLU A 2 -6.73 5.39 21.29
C GLU A 2 -6.52 3.88 21.35
N ASN A 3 -6.54 3.23 20.18
CA ASN A 3 -6.27 1.80 20.03
C ASN A 3 -5.10 1.61 19.06
N ILE A 4 -4.11 0.84 19.49
CA ILE A 4 -2.83 0.62 18.81
C ILE A 4 -2.61 -0.88 18.59
N VAL A 5 -2.33 -1.26 17.35
CA VAL A 5 -1.97 -2.61 16.95
C VAL A 5 -0.61 -2.60 16.28
N LEU A 6 0.36 -3.30 16.86
CA LEU A 6 1.73 -3.36 16.36
C LEU A 6 1.98 -4.65 15.57
N HIS A 7 2.43 -4.52 14.32
CA HIS A 7 2.81 -5.64 13.46
C HIS A 7 4.29 -5.57 13.10
N LYS A 8 5.11 -6.38 13.79
CA LYS A 8 6.54 -6.47 13.52
C LYS A 8 6.85 -7.19 12.21
N ALA A 9 7.91 -6.79 11.52
CA ALA A 9 8.31 -7.32 10.22
C ALA A 9 8.44 -8.86 10.20
N GLU A 10 9.05 -9.43 11.25
CA GLU A 10 9.30 -10.86 11.44
C GLU A 10 8.04 -11.69 11.73
N SER A 11 6.93 -11.03 12.07
CA SER A 11 5.66 -11.67 12.38
C SER A 11 4.73 -11.79 11.17
N ARG A 12 5.14 -11.30 9.99
CA ARG A 12 4.37 -11.38 8.75
C ARG A 12 4.31 -12.83 8.25
N GLY A 13 3.23 -13.16 7.55
CA GLY A 13 3.19 -14.38 6.76
C GLY A 13 4.27 -14.33 5.68
N ASN A 14 4.83 -15.48 5.32
CA ASN A 14 5.79 -15.56 4.22
C ASN A 14 5.44 -16.73 3.30
N ALA A 15 5.48 -16.47 2.00
CA ALA A 15 5.36 -17.46 0.95
C ALA A 15 6.49 -17.27 -0.05
N ASN A 16 7.34 -18.28 -0.19
CA ASN A 16 8.44 -18.29 -1.15
C ASN A 16 8.26 -19.42 -2.16
N HIS A 17 8.01 -19.05 -3.41
CA HIS A 17 7.78 -19.94 -4.54
C HIS A 17 8.98 -19.99 -5.50
N GLY A 18 10.16 -19.54 -5.07
CA GLY A 18 11.36 -19.40 -5.88
C GLY A 18 11.34 -18.14 -6.75
N TRP A 19 10.30 -17.98 -7.59
CA TRP A 19 10.14 -16.80 -8.44
C TRP A 19 9.45 -15.62 -7.73
N LEU A 20 8.65 -15.91 -6.70
CA LEU A 20 7.97 -14.93 -5.85
C LEU A 20 8.38 -15.17 -4.40
N ASN A 21 8.83 -14.12 -3.72
CA ASN A 21 8.95 -14.08 -2.27
C ASN A 21 8.02 -12.98 -1.74
N ALA A 22 6.93 -13.39 -1.10
CA ALA A 22 5.87 -12.52 -0.63
C ALA A 22 5.83 -12.48 0.90
N TYR A 23 5.71 -11.28 1.47
CA TYR A 23 5.43 -11.09 2.90
C TYR A 23 4.04 -10.49 3.10
N HIS A 24 3.19 -11.21 3.85
CA HIS A 24 1.79 -10.86 4.07
C HIS A 24 1.59 -10.18 5.41
N SER A 25 1.13 -8.93 5.40
CA SER A 25 0.74 -8.22 6.64
C SER A 25 -0.59 -8.73 7.20
N PHE A 26 -1.49 -9.19 6.33
CA PHE A 26 -2.81 -9.73 6.64
C PHE A 26 -3.00 -11.11 6.00
N SER A 27 -3.94 -11.89 6.53
CA SER A 27 -4.24 -13.26 6.10
C SER A 27 -4.52 -13.33 4.60
N PHE A 28 -3.71 -14.07 3.87
CA PHE A 28 -3.75 -14.10 2.42
C PHE A 28 -3.30 -15.46 1.88
N ALA A 29 -3.94 -15.89 0.79
CA ALA A 29 -3.73 -17.21 0.19
C ALA A 29 -3.80 -18.34 1.24
N SER A 30 -2.74 -19.14 1.38
CA SER A 30 -2.67 -20.25 2.34
C SER A 30 -2.23 -19.83 3.74
N TRP A 31 -1.79 -18.58 3.95
CA TRP A 31 -1.40 -18.09 5.27
C TRP A 31 -2.59 -17.45 5.98
N TYR A 32 -2.90 -17.96 7.17
CA TYR A 32 -4.02 -17.50 7.98
C TYR A 32 -3.57 -17.15 9.39
N ASN A 33 -3.95 -15.95 9.84
CA ASN A 33 -3.83 -15.47 11.20
C ASN A 33 -5.15 -14.75 11.58
N PRO A 34 -5.93 -15.29 12.53
CA PRO A 34 -7.23 -14.73 12.91
C PRO A 34 -7.16 -13.30 13.47
N ASP A 35 -6.01 -12.90 14.01
CA ASP A 35 -5.79 -11.56 14.55
C ASP A 35 -5.37 -10.55 13.47
N ARG A 36 -5.10 -11.03 12.25
CA ARG A 36 -4.64 -10.23 11.11
C ARG A 36 -5.45 -10.52 9.88
N ILE A 37 -6.77 -10.44 9.97
CA ILE A 37 -7.64 -10.57 8.79
C ILE A 37 -7.54 -9.32 7.90
N GLN A 38 -7.53 -8.14 8.53
CA GLN A 38 -7.56 -6.82 7.88
C GLN A 38 -7.41 -5.72 8.94
N PHE A 39 -7.24 -4.46 8.50
CA PHE A 39 -7.35 -3.27 9.33
C PHE A 39 -8.39 -2.32 8.70
N GLY A 40 -9.56 -2.17 9.31
CA GLY A 40 -10.67 -1.45 8.66
C GLY A 40 -10.94 -2.03 7.27
N ALA A 41 -11.04 -1.16 6.25
CA ALA A 41 -11.18 -1.56 4.84
C ALA A 41 -9.91 -2.11 4.16
N LEU A 42 -8.73 -1.98 4.78
CA LEU A 42 -7.46 -2.49 4.25
C LEU A 42 -7.38 -4.01 4.44
N ARG A 43 -7.56 -4.75 3.34
CA ARG A 43 -7.66 -6.21 3.33
C ARG A 43 -6.34 -6.90 3.05
N VAL A 44 -5.52 -6.35 2.16
CA VAL A 44 -4.24 -6.94 1.76
C VAL A 44 -3.17 -5.86 1.77
N LEU A 45 -2.00 -6.20 2.31
CA LEU A 45 -0.76 -5.46 2.18
C LEU A 45 0.36 -6.50 2.06
N ASN A 46 0.73 -6.78 0.82
CA ASN A 46 1.81 -7.69 0.48
C ASN A 46 3.05 -6.88 0.08
N ASP A 47 4.21 -7.34 0.54
CA ASP A 47 5.53 -6.84 0.19
C ASP A 47 6.21 -7.93 -0.63
N ASP A 48 6.15 -7.79 -1.96
CA ASP A 48 6.44 -8.83 -2.93
C ASP A 48 7.77 -8.57 -3.62
N THR A 49 8.58 -9.62 -3.78
CA THR A 49 9.76 -9.64 -4.63
C THR A 49 9.58 -10.67 -5.74
N ILE A 50 9.65 -10.23 -7.00
CA ILE A 50 9.40 -11.01 -8.21
C ILE A 50 10.70 -11.13 -9.01
N ALA A 51 11.12 -12.37 -9.31
CA ALA A 51 12.30 -12.65 -10.11
C ALA A 51 12.16 -12.13 -11.56
N ALA A 52 13.30 -11.91 -12.22
CA ALA A 52 13.39 -11.45 -13.60
C ALA A 52 12.55 -12.31 -14.56
N GLY A 53 11.77 -11.68 -15.44
CA GLY A 53 10.91 -12.33 -16.43
C GLY A 53 9.73 -13.15 -15.87
N MET A 54 9.52 -13.16 -14.55
CA MET A 54 8.48 -13.93 -13.89
C MET A 54 7.30 -13.04 -13.48
N GLY A 55 6.16 -13.65 -13.16
CA GLY A 55 4.97 -12.88 -12.85
C GLY A 55 3.75 -13.73 -12.53
N PHE A 56 2.67 -13.03 -12.22
CA PHE A 56 1.34 -13.57 -12.04
C PHE A 56 0.65 -13.70 -13.40
N GLY A 57 0.27 -14.92 -13.76
CA GLY A 57 -0.57 -15.17 -14.92
C GLY A 57 -1.95 -14.52 -14.78
N THR A 58 -2.73 -14.54 -15.86
CA THR A 58 -4.07 -13.93 -15.87
C THR A 58 -4.98 -14.52 -14.80
N HIS A 59 -5.50 -13.68 -13.93
CA HIS A 59 -6.41 -14.05 -12.84
C HIS A 59 -7.50 -12.98 -12.63
N PRO A 60 -8.68 -13.37 -12.11
CA PRO A 60 -9.79 -12.46 -11.91
C PRO A 60 -9.72 -11.72 -10.57
N HIS A 61 -10.27 -10.51 -10.55
CA HIS A 61 -10.67 -9.77 -9.36
C HIS A 61 -12.09 -9.24 -9.53
N ASP A 62 -12.79 -9.08 -8.41
CA ASP A 62 -14.15 -8.52 -8.35
C ASP A 62 -14.27 -7.64 -7.11
N ASN A 63 -14.94 -6.49 -7.24
CA ASN A 63 -15.28 -5.61 -6.11
C ASN A 63 -14.11 -5.32 -5.15
N MET A 64 -12.95 -4.95 -5.69
CA MET A 64 -11.73 -4.64 -4.94
C MET A 64 -11.01 -3.44 -5.57
N GLU A 65 -10.50 -2.53 -4.73
CA GLU A 65 -9.56 -1.50 -5.15
C GLU A 65 -8.14 -2.04 -4.94
N ILE A 66 -7.38 -2.14 -6.03
CA ILE A 66 -6.05 -2.76 -6.06
C ILE A 66 -5.02 -1.69 -6.39
N ILE A 67 -4.10 -1.43 -5.46
CA ILE A 67 -3.08 -0.40 -5.55
C ILE A 67 -1.71 -1.07 -5.60
N THR A 68 -0.91 -0.69 -6.59
CA THR A 68 0.48 -1.13 -6.76
C THR A 68 1.43 0.03 -6.56
N ILE A 69 2.43 -0.15 -5.69
CA ILE A 69 3.52 0.82 -5.46
C ILE A 69 4.86 0.12 -5.69
N PRO A 70 5.55 0.35 -6.82
CA PRO A 70 6.88 -0.20 -7.06
C PRO A 70 7.92 0.42 -6.12
N LEU A 71 8.79 -0.42 -5.58
CA LEU A 71 9.90 -0.05 -4.70
C LEU A 71 11.26 -0.23 -5.39
N GLU A 72 11.38 -1.23 -6.27
CA GLU A 72 12.59 -1.55 -7.04
C GLU A 72 12.18 -2.22 -8.35
N GLY A 73 12.86 -1.94 -9.46
CA GLY A 73 12.52 -2.49 -10.77
C GLY A 73 11.20 -1.95 -11.32
N ASP A 74 10.68 -2.67 -12.32
CA ASP A 74 9.48 -2.31 -13.08
C ASP A 74 8.45 -3.45 -13.06
N LEU A 75 7.17 -3.15 -13.17
CA LEU A 75 6.10 -4.14 -13.28
C LEU A 75 5.26 -3.88 -14.53
N ALA A 76 5.23 -4.82 -15.45
CA ALA A 76 4.34 -4.74 -16.59
C ALA A 76 2.97 -5.30 -16.22
N HIS A 77 1.93 -4.55 -16.57
CA HIS A 77 0.53 -4.84 -16.31
C HIS A 77 -0.22 -5.04 -17.62
N LYS A 78 -1.16 -5.99 -17.62
CA LYS A 78 -2.13 -6.17 -18.71
C LYS A 78 -3.47 -6.60 -18.15
N ASP A 79 -4.56 -6.00 -18.62
CA ASP A 79 -5.90 -6.34 -18.17
C ASP A 79 -6.92 -6.56 -19.30
N SER A 80 -8.10 -7.05 -18.91
CA SER A 80 -9.22 -7.31 -19.81
C SER A 80 -9.97 -6.06 -20.28
N MET A 81 -9.63 -4.87 -19.76
CA MET A 81 -10.13 -3.59 -20.26
C MET A 81 -9.32 -3.12 -21.48
N GLY A 82 -8.18 -3.76 -21.74
CA GLY A 82 -7.29 -3.47 -22.87
C GLY A 82 -6.07 -2.63 -22.48
N ASN A 83 -5.87 -2.32 -21.20
CA ASN A 83 -4.67 -1.59 -20.77
C ASN A 83 -3.45 -2.51 -20.86
N THR A 84 -2.31 -1.93 -21.24
CA THR A 84 -1.00 -2.60 -21.21
C THR A 84 0.04 -1.55 -20.89
N GLU A 85 0.54 -1.58 -19.66
CA GLU A 85 1.37 -0.50 -19.10
C GLU A 85 2.60 -1.07 -18.39
N ILE A 86 3.61 -0.22 -18.20
CA ILE A 86 4.76 -0.51 -17.33
C ILE A 86 4.71 0.46 -16.16
N ILE A 87 4.58 -0.09 -14.96
CA ILE A 87 4.55 0.62 -13.68
C ILE A 87 5.99 0.67 -13.15
N LYS A 88 6.53 1.88 -12.99
CA LYS A 88 7.94 2.12 -12.64
C LYS A 88 8.07 2.72 -11.24
N ASN A 89 9.32 2.80 -10.75
CA ASN A 89 9.59 3.55 -9.53
C ASN A 89 9.11 5.02 -9.67
N GLY A 90 8.40 5.51 -8.64
CA GLY A 90 7.73 6.81 -8.66
C GLY A 90 6.28 6.75 -9.13
N ASP A 91 5.87 5.66 -9.78
CA ASP A 91 4.48 5.48 -10.17
C ASP A 91 3.62 5.00 -9.01
N ILE A 92 2.36 5.43 -9.03
CA ILE A 92 1.28 4.86 -8.24
C ILE A 92 0.24 4.39 -9.23
N GLN A 93 -0.04 3.09 -9.19
CA GLN A 93 -1.05 2.47 -10.04
C GLN A 93 -2.22 2.02 -9.19
N VAL A 94 -3.43 2.21 -9.73
CA VAL A 94 -4.66 1.70 -9.16
C VAL A 94 -5.56 1.07 -10.20
N MET A 95 -6.20 -0.03 -9.82
CA MET A 95 -7.22 -0.71 -10.58
C MET A 95 -8.43 -0.96 -9.68
N SER A 96 -9.57 -0.37 -10.02
CA SER A 96 -10.85 -0.70 -9.38
C SER A 96 -11.46 -1.86 -10.16
N ALA A 97 -11.58 -3.03 -9.53
CA ALA A 97 -12.07 -4.24 -10.19
C ALA A 97 -13.56 -4.16 -10.56
N GLY A 98 -14.36 -3.40 -9.80
CA GLY A 98 -15.75 -3.12 -10.14
C GLY A 98 -16.59 -4.37 -10.34
N THR A 99 -17.30 -4.45 -11.48
CA THR A 99 -18.08 -5.63 -11.93
C THR A 99 -17.23 -6.85 -12.33
N GLY A 100 -15.91 -6.73 -12.29
CA GLY A 100 -14.97 -7.79 -12.62
C GLY A 100 -13.90 -7.34 -13.62
N VAL A 101 -12.66 -7.72 -13.36
CA VAL A 101 -11.52 -7.55 -14.26
C VAL A 101 -10.63 -8.80 -14.20
N GLN A 102 -10.04 -9.19 -15.32
CA GLN A 102 -8.95 -10.15 -15.34
C GLN A 102 -7.66 -9.43 -15.69
N HIS A 103 -6.58 -9.74 -14.98
CA HIS A 103 -5.30 -9.09 -15.22
C HIS A 103 -4.11 -10.01 -14.96
N SER A 104 -2.96 -9.64 -15.50
CA SER A 104 -1.67 -10.30 -15.30
C SER A 104 -0.59 -9.27 -15.08
N GLU A 105 0.38 -9.59 -14.24
CA GLU A 105 1.46 -8.70 -13.84
C GLU A 105 2.77 -9.46 -13.92
N PHE A 106 3.77 -8.92 -14.61
CA PHE A 106 5.06 -9.58 -14.77
C PHE A 106 6.21 -8.60 -14.62
N ASN A 107 7.32 -9.08 -14.08
CA ASN A 107 8.58 -8.36 -14.10
C ASN A 107 9.11 -8.39 -15.54
N PRO A 108 9.15 -7.25 -16.26
CA PRO A 108 9.63 -7.20 -17.64
C PRO A 108 11.16 -7.15 -17.73
N ASN A 109 11.87 -7.01 -16.60
CA ASN A 109 13.31 -6.92 -16.56
C ASN A 109 13.94 -8.29 -16.78
N ALA A 110 15.03 -8.32 -17.55
CA ALA A 110 15.74 -9.56 -17.90
C ALA A 110 16.80 -9.97 -16.86
N ASP A 111 17.28 -9.01 -16.06
CA ASP A 111 18.49 -9.14 -15.24
C ASP A 111 18.33 -8.65 -13.79
N GLN A 112 17.18 -8.07 -13.43
CA GLN A 112 16.88 -7.60 -12.08
C GLN A 112 15.50 -8.03 -11.59
N GLN A 113 15.37 -8.12 -10.27
CA GLN A 113 14.10 -8.38 -9.59
C GLN A 113 13.22 -7.11 -9.57
N THR A 114 11.93 -7.31 -9.34
CA THR A 114 10.97 -6.22 -9.05
C THR A 114 10.50 -6.37 -7.61
N LYS A 115 10.49 -5.29 -6.85
CA LYS A 115 9.89 -5.22 -5.52
C LYS A 115 8.74 -4.23 -5.54
N LEU A 116 7.62 -4.59 -4.92
CA LEU A 116 6.45 -3.73 -4.86
C LEU A 116 5.63 -3.97 -3.59
N LEU A 117 4.81 -2.99 -3.25
CA LEU A 117 3.66 -3.22 -2.39
C LEU A 117 2.43 -3.49 -3.24
N GLN A 118 1.71 -4.56 -2.91
CA GLN A 118 0.41 -4.90 -3.47
C GLN A 118 -0.65 -4.73 -2.38
N ILE A 119 -1.52 -3.73 -2.53
CA ILE A 119 -2.40 -3.22 -1.46
C ILE A 119 -3.85 -3.30 -1.92
N TRP A 120 -4.70 -3.98 -1.17
CA TRP A 120 -6.12 -4.13 -1.53
C TRP A 120 -7.04 -3.53 -0.48
N LEU A 121 -7.97 -2.71 -0.93
CA LEU A 121 -9.03 -2.12 -0.12
C LEU A 121 -10.39 -2.59 -0.63
N PHE A 122 -11.26 -2.95 0.31
CA PHE A 122 -12.67 -3.08 -0.03
C PHE A 122 -13.23 -1.72 -0.44
N PRO A 123 -13.98 -1.63 -1.56
CA PRO A 123 -14.62 -0.39 -1.96
C PRO A 123 -15.87 -0.13 -1.10
N ASN A 124 -16.19 1.15 -0.89
CA ASN A 124 -17.47 1.59 -0.33
C ASN A 124 -18.64 1.48 -1.33
N LYS A 125 -18.33 1.25 -2.61
CA LYS A 125 -19.32 1.06 -3.66
C LYS A 125 -19.00 -0.17 -4.49
N ARG A 126 -19.94 -1.11 -4.49
CA ARG A 126 -19.84 -2.35 -5.29
C ARG A 126 -20.36 -2.16 -6.71
N ASN A 127 -19.89 -3.02 -7.61
CA ASN A 127 -20.32 -3.13 -9.00
C ASN A 127 -20.20 -1.82 -9.79
N VAL A 128 -19.20 -1.01 -9.44
CA VAL A 128 -18.77 0.13 -10.24
C VAL A 128 -18.20 -0.34 -11.58
N THR A 129 -18.14 0.55 -12.56
CA THR A 129 -17.43 0.26 -13.81
C THR A 129 -15.95 0.02 -13.50
N PRO A 130 -15.35 -1.09 -13.98
CA PRO A 130 -13.92 -1.32 -13.84
C PRO A 130 -13.12 -0.15 -14.40
N ARG A 131 -12.05 0.24 -13.71
CA ARG A 131 -11.19 1.35 -14.14
C ARG A 131 -9.74 1.10 -13.78
N TYR A 132 -8.88 1.78 -14.52
CA TYR A 132 -7.44 1.80 -14.32
C TYR A 132 -6.95 3.25 -14.27
N GLN A 133 -5.94 3.53 -13.45
CA GLN A 133 -5.21 4.78 -13.47
C GLN A 133 -3.77 4.53 -13.00
N GLN A 134 -2.83 5.21 -13.64
CA GLN A 134 -1.43 5.27 -13.24
C GLN A 134 -0.99 6.73 -13.33
N ILE A 135 -0.27 7.20 -12.31
CA ILE A 135 0.38 8.51 -12.32
C ILE A 135 1.82 8.34 -11.87
N THR A 136 2.69 9.24 -12.33
CA THR A 136 4.08 9.35 -11.86
C THR A 136 4.16 10.53 -10.90
N LEU A 137 4.68 10.29 -9.70
CA LEU A 137 4.94 11.33 -8.69
C LEU A 137 6.46 11.56 -8.59
N ASP A 138 6.85 12.81 -8.37
CA ASP A 138 8.25 13.12 -8.09
C ASP A 138 8.61 12.65 -6.68
N VAL A 139 9.58 11.74 -6.56
CA VAL A 139 10.04 11.23 -5.27
C VAL A 139 10.74 12.32 -4.46
N ALA A 140 11.35 13.31 -5.12
CA ALA A 140 11.94 14.45 -4.43
C ALA A 140 10.88 15.32 -3.74
N ASP A 141 9.65 15.31 -4.26
CA ASP A 141 8.52 16.03 -3.67
C ASP A 141 8.02 15.44 -2.35
N ARG A 142 8.60 14.36 -1.83
CA ARG A 142 8.27 13.87 -0.48
C ARG A 142 9.41 13.98 0.54
N HIS A 143 10.45 14.76 0.24
CA HIS A 143 11.53 15.02 1.19
C HIS A 143 11.06 15.90 2.37
N ASN A 144 11.15 15.37 3.59
CA ASN A 144 10.71 15.97 4.85
C ASN A 144 9.25 16.51 4.82
N LYS A 145 8.42 15.99 3.94
CA LYS A 145 6.98 16.30 3.84
C LYS A 145 6.18 15.04 3.56
N LEU A 146 4.96 14.99 4.08
CA LEU A 146 3.99 13.96 3.72
C LEU A 146 3.32 14.38 2.42
N SER A 147 3.43 13.54 1.40
CA SER A 147 2.82 13.77 0.08
C SER A 147 1.67 12.80 -0.13
N GLN A 148 0.50 13.33 -0.48
CA GLN A 148 -0.67 12.52 -0.78
C GLN A 148 -0.47 11.82 -2.13
N ILE A 149 -0.73 10.50 -2.15
CA ILE A 149 -0.56 9.66 -3.33
C ILE A 149 -1.86 9.00 -3.78
N LEU A 150 -2.87 8.98 -2.90
CA LEU A 150 -4.17 8.39 -3.16
C LEU A 150 -5.25 9.08 -2.32
N SER A 151 -6.45 9.23 -2.87
CA SER A 151 -7.62 9.83 -2.20
C SER A 151 -8.96 9.18 -2.65
N PRO A 152 -10.12 9.53 -2.06
CA PRO A 152 -11.43 9.12 -2.57
C PRO A 152 -11.92 9.96 -3.77
N ASN A 153 -11.21 11.03 -4.14
CA ASN A 153 -11.72 12.04 -5.07
C ASN A 153 -10.85 12.13 -6.33
N ALA A 154 -11.48 12.07 -7.51
CA ALA A 154 -10.77 12.11 -8.79
C ALA A 154 -10.07 13.45 -9.09
N ASP A 155 -10.49 14.53 -8.42
CA ASP A 155 -9.97 15.89 -8.60
C ASP A 155 -8.96 16.30 -7.51
N ASP A 156 -8.56 15.37 -6.63
CA ASP A 156 -7.60 15.59 -5.55
C ASP A 156 -6.22 15.02 -5.92
N GLU A 157 -5.19 15.30 -5.12
CA GLU A 157 -3.83 14.83 -5.35
C GLU A 157 -3.74 13.30 -5.31
N GLY A 158 -2.98 12.73 -6.25
CA GLY A 158 -2.74 11.30 -6.33
C GLY A 158 -3.68 10.56 -7.28
N VAL A 159 -3.66 9.22 -7.20
CA VAL A 159 -4.71 8.41 -7.82
C VAL A 159 -5.96 8.43 -6.94
N TRP A 160 -7.10 7.99 -7.46
CA TRP A 160 -8.33 7.94 -6.65
C TRP A 160 -8.91 6.54 -6.52
N ILE A 161 -9.73 6.28 -5.50
CA ILE A 161 -10.43 4.99 -5.34
C ILE A 161 -11.86 5.16 -4.86
N HIS A 162 -12.67 4.11 -5.00
CA HIS A 162 -14.01 4.05 -4.40
C HIS A 162 -13.98 3.64 -2.93
N GLN A 163 -13.22 4.34 -2.09
CA GLN A 163 -13.23 4.16 -0.65
C GLN A 163 -12.78 5.46 0.02
N ASP A 164 -13.35 5.79 1.19
CA ASP A 164 -13.00 6.96 2.00
C ASP A 164 -11.62 6.82 2.67
N ALA A 165 -10.58 6.63 1.86
CA ALA A 165 -9.21 6.39 2.28
C ALA A 165 -8.23 7.35 1.59
N TRP A 166 -7.15 7.67 2.31
CA TRP A 166 -6.09 8.55 1.84
C TRP A 166 -4.73 7.94 2.12
N PHE A 167 -3.85 7.88 1.13
CA PHE A 167 -2.48 7.42 1.36
C PHE A 167 -1.51 8.57 1.24
N ASN A 168 -0.53 8.60 2.14
CA ASN A 168 0.55 9.56 2.13
C ASN A 168 1.89 8.85 2.26
N MET A 169 2.89 9.29 1.49
CA MET A 169 4.27 8.82 1.62
C MET A 169 5.18 9.96 2.08
N GLY A 170 6.22 9.63 2.84
CA GLY A 170 7.23 10.59 3.29
C GLY A 170 8.63 9.98 3.30
N ASN A 171 9.61 10.79 2.90
CA ASN A 171 11.04 10.51 3.01
C ASN A 171 11.64 11.53 3.97
N PHE A 172 11.94 11.11 5.20
CA PHE A 172 12.32 12.00 6.28
C PHE A 172 13.77 11.78 6.67
N ASP A 173 14.52 12.87 6.82
CA ASP A 173 15.86 12.83 7.41
C ASP A 173 15.77 12.53 8.91
N ALA A 174 16.84 11.96 9.47
CA ALA A 174 16.92 11.68 10.91
C ALA A 174 16.62 12.93 11.77
N GLY A 175 15.74 12.76 12.75
CA GLY A 175 15.35 13.79 13.71
C GLY A 175 14.16 14.66 13.26
N ILE A 176 13.76 14.60 11.99
CA ILE A 176 12.59 15.36 11.51
C ILE A 176 11.30 14.75 12.06
N THR A 177 10.37 15.63 12.40
CA THR A 177 9.05 15.28 12.92
C THR A 177 7.95 15.77 12.01
N ALA A 178 6.84 15.05 11.96
CA ALA A 178 5.62 15.48 11.28
C ALA A 178 4.40 15.12 12.10
N GLU A 179 3.35 15.92 11.94
CA GLU A 179 2.00 15.57 12.35
C GLU A 179 1.19 15.17 11.11
N TYR A 180 0.48 14.06 11.19
CA TYR A 180 -0.52 13.69 10.20
C TYR A 180 -1.91 13.81 10.81
N LYS A 181 -2.76 14.64 10.21
CA LYS A 181 -4.17 14.77 10.60
C LYS A 181 -5.00 13.76 9.82
N ILE A 182 -5.76 12.94 10.55
CA ILE A 182 -6.68 11.97 9.95
C ILE A 182 -7.74 12.73 9.15
N LYS A 183 -7.97 12.30 7.91
CA LYS A 183 -8.75 13.04 6.90
C LYS A 183 -10.25 12.94 7.13
N LYS A 184 -10.71 11.86 7.77
CA LYS A 184 -12.13 11.61 8.07
C LYS A 184 -12.33 11.00 9.44
N GLU A 185 -13.30 11.52 10.20
CA GLU A 185 -13.70 10.94 11.48
C GLU A 185 -14.14 9.49 11.31
N GLY A 186 -13.71 8.61 12.23
CA GLY A 186 -13.96 7.17 12.17
C GLY A 186 -12.93 6.38 11.38
N ASN A 187 -11.99 7.05 10.71
CA ASN A 187 -10.83 6.38 10.14
C ASN A 187 -9.76 6.08 11.21
N GLY A 188 -8.94 5.08 10.93
CA GLY A 188 -7.66 4.83 11.59
C GLY A 188 -6.53 4.88 10.57
N VAL A 189 -5.28 5.02 11.03
CA VAL A 189 -4.11 5.02 10.15
C VAL A 189 -3.33 3.73 10.35
N TYR A 190 -3.08 3.01 9.27
CA TYR A 190 -2.10 1.94 9.22
C TYR A 190 -0.81 2.48 8.60
N ALA A 191 0.20 2.70 9.44
CA ALA A 191 1.51 3.17 9.01
C ALA A 191 2.45 1.99 8.78
N PHE A 192 3.11 1.94 7.62
CA PHE A 192 4.06 0.90 7.24
C PHE A 192 5.43 1.52 6.93
N VAL A 193 6.47 1.07 7.61
CA VAL A 193 7.83 1.58 7.42
C VAL A 193 8.46 0.87 6.22
N LEU A 194 8.79 1.62 5.18
CA LEU A 194 9.48 1.08 4.01
C LEU A 194 10.97 0.89 4.29
N LYS A 195 11.59 1.88 4.95
CA LYS A 195 13.02 1.91 5.28
C LYS A 195 13.26 2.79 6.51
N GLY A 196 14.33 2.51 7.25
CA GLY A 196 14.74 3.29 8.41
C GLY A 196 13.96 2.93 9.67
N ASN A 197 13.94 3.86 10.63
CA ASN A 197 13.33 3.71 11.93
C ASN A 197 12.51 4.97 12.25
N VAL A 198 11.30 4.78 12.75
CA VAL A 198 10.40 5.88 13.14
C VAL A 198 9.76 5.60 14.49
N THR A 199 9.37 6.66 15.19
CA THR A 199 8.46 6.58 16.32
C THR A 199 7.13 7.21 15.92
N ILE A 200 6.02 6.47 16.05
CA ILE A 200 4.67 6.95 15.76
C ILE A 200 3.81 6.78 17.00
N ASN A 201 3.28 7.89 17.55
CA ASN A 201 2.51 7.91 18.81
C ASN A 201 3.18 7.08 19.94
N GLY A 202 4.50 7.24 20.08
CA GLY A 202 5.30 6.53 21.09
C GLY A 202 5.69 5.09 20.74
N GLN A 203 5.23 4.54 19.61
CA GLN A 203 5.61 3.19 19.15
C GLN A 203 6.85 3.25 18.28
N GLU A 204 7.91 2.54 18.66
CA GLU A 204 9.12 2.39 17.86
C GLU A 204 8.95 1.31 16.78
N LEU A 205 9.23 1.71 15.54
CA LEU A 205 9.06 0.89 14.35
C LEU A 205 10.39 0.84 13.58
N ASN A 206 10.77 -0.38 13.19
CA ASN A 206 11.91 -0.65 12.31
C ASN A 206 11.43 -0.82 10.88
N SER A 207 12.37 -0.98 9.95
CA SER A 207 12.05 -1.25 8.55
C SER A 207 11.13 -2.46 8.41
N ARG A 208 10.04 -2.29 7.66
CA ARG A 208 8.96 -3.27 7.44
C ARG A 208 8.09 -3.59 8.65
N ASP A 209 8.26 -2.89 9.78
CA ASP A 209 7.25 -2.86 10.83
C ASP A 209 6.04 -2.02 10.38
N ALA A 210 4.90 -2.29 10.99
CA ALA A 210 3.69 -1.51 10.82
C ALA A 210 3.00 -1.24 12.15
N VAL A 211 2.24 -0.15 12.23
CA VAL A 211 1.33 0.12 13.34
C VAL A 211 -0.02 0.59 12.80
N GLY A 212 -1.10 -0.03 13.29
CA GLY A 212 -2.46 0.46 13.12
C GLY A 212 -2.88 1.29 14.33
N ILE A 213 -3.30 2.53 14.13
CA ILE A 213 -3.73 3.45 15.19
C ILE A 213 -5.14 3.95 14.85
N SER A 214 -6.06 3.90 15.81
CA SER A 214 -7.44 4.40 15.66
C SER A 214 -7.94 5.03 16.95
N GLY A 215 -9.05 5.77 16.89
CA GLY A 215 -9.60 6.47 18.06
C GLY A 215 -8.80 7.70 18.51
N THR A 216 -8.09 8.32 17.56
CA THR A 216 -7.36 9.59 17.66
C THR A 216 -7.65 10.41 16.40
N ASP A 217 -7.39 11.72 16.42
CA ASP A 217 -7.54 12.62 15.27
C ASP A 217 -6.21 12.90 14.54
N THR A 218 -5.08 12.64 15.21
CA THR A 218 -3.74 12.92 14.69
C THR A 218 -2.74 11.83 15.05
N LEU A 219 -1.70 11.72 14.20
CA LEU A 219 -0.50 10.94 14.44
C LEU A 219 0.71 11.87 14.54
N ASN A 220 1.53 11.66 15.56
CA ASN A 220 2.82 12.30 15.75
C ASN A 220 3.92 11.34 15.31
N ILE A 221 4.70 11.75 14.33
CA ILE A 221 5.73 10.93 13.69
C ILE A 221 7.09 11.59 13.93
N LYS A 222 8.07 10.79 14.31
CA LYS A 222 9.48 11.19 14.40
C LYS A 222 10.34 10.20 13.64
N ALA A 223 11.13 10.67 12.68
CA ALA A 223 12.17 9.88 12.05
C ALA A 223 13.36 9.73 13.02
N ASN A 224 13.66 8.51 13.44
CA ASN A 224 14.80 8.22 14.33
C ASN A 224 16.11 8.01 13.54
N SER A 225 15.97 7.67 12.27
CA SER A 225 17.01 7.61 11.24
C SER A 225 16.43 8.16 9.93
N ASP A 226 17.22 8.23 8.86
CA ASP A 226 16.67 8.51 7.53
C ASP A 226 15.65 7.42 7.19
N ALA A 227 14.40 7.82 7.03
CA ALA A 227 13.27 6.92 7.02
C ALA A 227 12.33 7.20 5.85
N GLU A 228 11.76 6.13 5.31
CA GLU A 228 10.72 6.16 4.31
C GLU A 228 9.53 5.35 4.82
N PHE A 229 8.33 5.90 4.74
CA PHE A 229 7.13 5.25 5.27
C PHE A 229 5.87 5.64 4.49
N LEU A 230 4.90 4.75 4.55
CA LEU A 230 3.57 4.89 3.96
C LEU A 230 2.54 4.99 5.08
N LEU A 231 1.72 6.02 5.06
CA LEU A 231 0.55 6.17 5.93
C LEU A 231 -0.70 5.86 5.10
N MET A 232 -1.49 4.91 5.56
CA MET A 232 -2.79 4.60 4.96
C MET A 232 -3.89 4.96 5.95
N ASP A 233 -4.61 6.04 5.66
CA ASP A 233 -5.78 6.50 6.39
C ASP A 233 -7.01 5.75 5.87
N ILE A 234 -7.58 4.90 6.72
CA ILE A 234 -8.49 3.81 6.35
C ILE A 234 -9.78 3.88 7.19
N PRO A 235 -10.97 3.75 6.59
CA PRO A 235 -12.21 3.67 7.34
C PRO A 235 -12.27 2.37 8.15
N MET A 236 -12.54 2.50 9.45
CA MET A 236 -12.66 1.36 10.36
C MET A 236 -14.00 0.63 10.22
N HIS A 237 -14.99 1.28 9.60
CA HIS A 237 -16.31 0.75 9.25
C HIS A 237 -16.60 1.11 7.78
N TYR A 238 -16.98 0.14 6.96
CA TYR A 238 -17.14 0.29 5.51
C TYR A 238 -18.12 -0.73 4.93
#